data_AF-W7S663-F1
#
_entry.id   AF-W7S663-F1
#
_cell.length_a   1.000
_cell.length_b   1.000
_cell.length_c   1.000
_cell.angle_alpha   90.00
_cell.angle_beta   90.00
_cell.angle_gamma   90.00
#
_symmetry.space_group_name_H-M   'P 1'
#
loop_
_entity.id
_entity.type
_entity.pdbx_description
1 polymer ?
#
loop_
_entity_poly.entity_id
_entity_poly.type
_entity_poly.pdbx_seq_one_letter_code
_entity_poly.pdbx_strand_id
1 'polypeptide(L)'
;MGIRYTGPYAQQVDDHEGHAARKLADGTVSAGWTEETSSLQGFVASCSCGWRGDGEHPATEAGREGAEGQWSTEHLGPLIEAARATWDSWPEELVGLARYVRDRVQAQDAAEALRVLDQMVADVDYRRRTVTLLAAQQEPPA
;
A
#
# COMPACT_ATOMS: atom_id res chain seq x y z
N MET A 1 13.11 10.01 6.36
CA MET A 1 11.71 9.77 6.78
C MET A 1 10.96 9.38 5.52
N GLY A 2 10.28 8.24 5.49
CA GLY A 2 9.56 7.79 4.31
C GLY A 2 8.13 8.33 4.23
N ILE A 3 7.47 8.02 3.12
CA ILE A 3 6.12 8.44 2.75
C ILE A 3 5.23 7.20 2.82
N ARG A 4 4.11 7.29 3.54
CA ARG A 4 3.09 6.25 3.58
C ARG A 4 1.78 6.80 3.07
N TYR A 5 1.03 5.94 2.40
CA TYR A 5 -0.31 6.29 1.96
C TYR A 5 -1.31 6.22 3.12
N THR A 6 -2.13 7.25 3.24
CA THR A 6 -3.12 7.41 4.33
C THR A 6 -4.56 7.47 3.82
N GLY A 7 -4.79 7.14 2.54
CA GLY A 7 -6.12 7.17 1.94
C GLY A 7 -6.95 5.90 2.19
N PRO A 8 -8.09 5.72 1.47
CA PRO A 8 -9.07 4.66 1.72
C PRO A 8 -8.51 3.24 1.72
N TYR A 9 -7.45 3.01 0.94
CA TYR A 9 -6.78 1.72 0.81
C TYR A 9 -5.50 1.58 1.66
N ALA A 10 -5.28 2.46 2.65
CA ALA A 10 -4.06 2.48 3.47
C ALA A 10 -3.72 1.13 4.08
N GLN A 11 -4.72 0.36 4.51
CA GLN A 11 -4.49 -0.96 5.12
C GLN A 11 -3.96 -2.01 4.13
N GLN A 12 -4.29 -1.95 2.84
CA GLN A 12 -3.75 -2.90 1.85
C GLN A 12 -2.38 -2.52 1.30
N VAL A 13 -1.94 -1.28 1.54
CA VAL A 13 -0.66 -0.77 1.05
C VAL A 13 0.27 -0.39 2.20
N ASP A 14 -0.03 -0.79 3.43
CA ASP A 14 0.68 -0.33 4.64
C ASP A 14 2.14 -0.77 4.68
N ASP A 15 2.46 -1.91 4.10
CA ASP A 15 3.81 -2.47 3.96
C ASP A 15 4.68 -1.69 2.94
N HIS A 16 4.12 -0.69 2.25
CA HIS A 16 4.81 0.12 1.26
C HIS A 16 5.11 1.54 1.76
N GLU A 17 6.32 1.74 2.26
CA GLU A 17 6.88 3.04 2.62
C GLU A 17 7.84 3.54 1.53
N GLY A 18 7.45 4.60 0.84
CA GLY A 18 8.25 5.26 -0.19
C GLY A 18 9.34 6.15 0.38
N HIS A 19 10.44 6.31 -0.34
CA HIS A 19 11.50 7.26 0.01
C HIS A 19 12.37 7.59 -1.19
N ALA A 20 12.95 8.80 -1.17
CA ALA A 20 14.04 9.18 -2.07
C ALA A 20 15.36 8.60 -1.55
N ALA A 21 15.76 7.45 -2.08
CA ALA A 21 17.05 6.85 -1.74
C ALA A 21 18.19 7.68 -2.33
N ARG A 22 19.25 7.89 -1.54
CA ARG A 22 20.43 8.67 -1.94
C ARG A 22 21.32 7.82 -2.83
N LYS A 23 21.70 8.33 -3.99
CA LYS A 23 22.76 7.76 -4.83
C LYS A 23 24.09 8.46 -4.53
N LEU A 24 25.09 7.68 -4.16
CA LEU A 24 26.43 8.15 -3.85
C LEU A 24 27.37 8.03 -5.07
N ALA A 25 28.54 8.65 -4.99
CA ALA A 25 29.54 8.70 -6.07
C ALA A 25 30.10 7.32 -6.48
N ASP A 26 30.14 6.37 -5.55
CA ASP A 26 30.53 4.98 -5.79
C ASP A 26 29.39 4.14 -6.43
N GLY A 27 28.23 4.75 -6.68
CA GLY A 27 27.04 4.08 -7.20
C GLY A 27 26.16 3.44 -6.12
N THR A 28 26.56 3.50 -4.85
CA THR A 28 25.75 2.99 -3.73
C THR A 28 24.43 3.74 -3.66
N VAL A 29 23.33 3.00 -3.54
CA VAL A 29 22.00 3.56 -3.27
C VAL A 29 21.57 3.18 -1.86
N SER A 30 21.35 4.19 -1.03
CA SER A 30 21.09 4.02 0.40
C SER A 30 19.87 4.81 0.83
N ALA A 31 19.04 4.17 1.65
CA ALA A 31 17.98 4.82 2.41
C ALA A 31 18.50 5.51 3.69
N GLY A 32 19.76 5.21 4.09
CA GLY A 32 20.40 5.75 5.27
C GLY A 32 20.89 7.18 5.07
N TRP A 33 20.73 8.01 6.10
CA TRP A 33 21.34 9.33 6.14
C TRP A 33 22.78 9.19 6.65
N THR A 34 23.76 9.51 5.81
CA THR A 34 25.17 9.64 6.21
C THR A 34 25.54 11.12 6.22
N GLU A 35 26.36 11.54 7.20
CA GLU A 35 26.85 12.93 7.30
C GLU A 35 27.64 13.38 6.05
N GLU A 36 28.18 12.43 5.27
CA GLU A 36 28.74 12.66 3.94
C GLU A 36 27.67 13.08 2.93
N THR A 37 27.37 14.36 2.95
CA THR A 37 26.58 15.06 1.91
C THR A 37 27.41 15.35 0.66
N SER A 38 28.75 15.39 0.77
CA SER A 38 29.67 15.68 -0.34
C SER A 38 29.72 14.59 -1.43
N SER A 39 29.27 13.37 -1.13
CA SER A 39 29.24 12.24 -2.07
C SER A 39 27.87 12.05 -2.75
N LEU A 40 26.85 12.84 -2.40
CA LEU A 40 25.52 12.74 -2.98
C LEU A 40 25.54 13.15 -4.47
N GLN A 41 25.20 12.21 -5.35
CA GLN A 41 25.08 12.44 -6.78
C GLN A 41 23.63 12.61 -7.23
N GLY A 42 22.68 12.06 -6.48
CA GLY A 42 21.28 12.19 -6.81
C GLY A 42 20.36 11.39 -5.90
N PHE A 43 19.11 11.27 -6.33
CA PHE A 43 18.07 10.49 -5.68
C PHE A 43 17.49 9.45 -6.63
N VAL A 44 17.04 8.34 -6.07
CA VAL A 44 16.30 7.30 -6.79
C VAL A 44 15.05 6.98 -6.00
N ALA A 45 13.91 6.88 -6.69
CA ALA A 45 12.66 6.46 -6.07
C ALA A 45 12.81 5.04 -5.50
N SER A 46 12.41 4.80 -4.25
CA SER A 46 12.56 3.49 -3.61
C SER A 46 11.43 3.22 -2.62
N CYS A 47 11.20 1.94 -2.31
CA CYS A 47 10.19 1.49 -1.37
C CYS A 47 10.77 0.46 -0.39
N SER A 48 10.26 0.41 0.84
CA SER A 48 10.58 -0.62 1.85
C SER A 48 10.42 -2.05 1.35
N CYS A 49 9.52 -2.30 0.38
CA CYS A 49 9.31 -3.61 -0.22
C CYS A 49 10.40 -4.02 -1.23
N GLY A 50 11.43 -3.18 -1.44
CA GLY A 50 12.52 -3.41 -2.39
C GLY A 50 12.26 -2.89 -3.80
N TRP A 51 11.09 -2.30 -4.08
CA TRP A 51 10.85 -1.63 -5.36
C TRP A 51 11.77 -0.42 -5.52
N ARG A 52 12.24 -0.20 -6.75
CA ARG A 52 13.12 0.90 -7.12
C ARG A 52 12.69 1.44 -8.48
N GLY A 53 12.60 2.76 -8.59
CA GLY A 53 12.33 3.43 -9.85
C GLY A 53 13.53 3.37 -10.79
N ASP A 54 13.24 3.37 -12.09
CA ASP A 54 14.27 3.34 -13.14
C ASP A 54 14.91 4.72 -13.39
N GLY A 55 14.35 5.77 -12.79
CA GLY A 55 14.77 7.16 -12.96
C GLY A 55 15.75 7.64 -11.89
N GLU A 56 16.77 8.36 -12.32
CA GLU A 56 17.64 9.12 -11.42
C GLU A 56 17.25 10.58 -11.41
N HIS A 57 17.21 11.15 -10.21
CA HIS A 57 16.86 12.54 -9.98
C HIS A 57 18.09 13.31 -9.45
N PRO A 58 18.24 14.59 -9.79
CA PRO A 58 19.42 15.37 -9.41
C PRO A 58 19.57 15.50 -7.89
N ALA A 59 20.79 15.74 -7.40
CA ALA A 59 21.10 15.98 -5.98
C ALA A 59 20.60 17.37 -5.49
N THR A 60 19.32 17.65 -5.69
CA THR A 60 18.64 18.87 -5.30
C THR A 60 17.35 18.53 -4.56
N GLU A 61 16.77 19.51 -3.88
CA GLU A 61 15.47 19.32 -3.23
C GLU A 61 14.38 18.93 -4.24
N ALA A 62 14.35 19.60 -5.40
CA ALA A 62 13.44 19.23 -6.49
C ALA A 62 13.66 17.81 -7.01
N GLY A 63 14.90 17.30 -6.98
CA GLY A 63 15.17 15.90 -7.32
C GLY A 63 14.71 14.91 -6.26
N ARG A 64 14.79 15.29 -4.98
CA ARG A 64 14.20 14.51 -3.87
C ARG A 64 12.68 14.40 -4.05
N GLU A 65 12.01 15.53 -4.25
CA GLU A 65 10.57 15.59 -4.54
C GLU A 65 10.21 14.83 -5.82
N GLY A 66 11.05 14.90 -6.86
CA GLY A 66 10.88 14.15 -8.09
C GLY A 66 10.92 12.63 -7.88
N ALA A 67 11.87 12.13 -7.08
CA ALA A 67 11.95 10.72 -6.71
C ALA A 67 10.74 10.26 -5.88
N GLU A 68 10.28 11.10 -4.95
CA GLU A 68 9.06 10.86 -4.15
C GLU A 68 7.80 10.85 -5.03
N GLY A 69 7.71 11.76 -6.00
CA GLY A 69 6.65 11.79 -7.01
C GLY A 69 6.65 10.56 -7.91
N GLN A 70 7.84 10.13 -8.38
CA GLN A 70 7.98 8.91 -9.17
C GLN A 70 7.49 7.68 -8.41
N TRP A 71 7.89 7.52 -7.13
CA TRP A 71 7.35 6.45 -6.29
C TRP A 71 5.82 6.51 -6.18
N SER A 72 5.27 7.70 -6.00
CA SER A 72 3.82 7.90 -5.88
C SER A 72 3.06 7.46 -7.13
N THR A 73 3.60 7.76 -8.32
CA THR A 73 2.94 7.44 -9.60
C THR A 73 3.21 6.01 -10.06
N GLU A 74 4.46 5.55 -10.01
CA GLU A 74 4.89 4.29 -10.64
C GLU A 74 4.79 3.08 -9.72
N HIS A 75 4.74 3.28 -8.40
CA HIS A 75 4.64 2.19 -7.43
C HIS A 75 3.36 2.26 -6.62
N LEU A 76 3.11 3.37 -5.93
CA LEU A 76 1.93 3.51 -5.08
C LEU A 76 0.62 3.52 -5.89
N GLY A 77 0.59 4.22 -7.02
CA GLY A 77 -0.59 4.27 -7.90
C GLY A 77 -1.10 2.87 -8.30
N PRO A 78 -0.26 2.00 -8.90
CA PRO A 78 -0.64 0.63 -9.21
C PRO A 78 -1.11 -0.20 -8.01
N LEU A 79 -0.51 -0.01 -6.83
CA LEU A 79 -0.94 -0.71 -5.61
C LEU A 79 -2.35 -0.28 -5.17
N ILE A 80 -2.65 1.02 -5.26
CA ILE A 80 -3.99 1.53 -4.96
C ILE A 80 -5.01 0.97 -5.95
N GLU A 81 -4.68 0.91 -7.25
CA GLU A 81 -5.58 0.36 -8.25
C GLU A 81 -5.75 -1.16 -8.11
N ALA A 82 -4.71 -1.90 -7.75
CA ALA A 82 -4.83 -3.31 -7.39
C ALA A 82 -5.74 -3.50 -6.17
N ALA A 83 -5.58 -2.68 -5.12
CA ALA A 83 -6.45 -2.71 -3.94
C ALA A 83 -7.91 -2.36 -4.30
N ARG A 84 -8.13 -1.42 -5.22
CA ARG A 84 -9.46 -1.11 -5.77
C ARG A 84 -10.05 -2.29 -6.54
N ALA A 85 -9.27 -2.97 -7.38
CA ALA A 85 -9.75 -4.10 -8.17
C ALA A 85 -10.26 -5.27 -7.29
N THR A 86 -9.83 -5.36 -6.03
CA THR A 86 -10.37 -6.37 -5.08
C THR A 86 -11.87 -6.22 -4.78
N TRP A 87 -12.52 -5.11 -5.17
CA TRP A 87 -13.98 -4.99 -5.09
C TRP A 87 -14.70 -5.88 -6.09
N ASP A 88 -14.07 -6.21 -7.22
CA ASP A 88 -14.69 -6.98 -8.28
C ASP A 88 -14.88 -8.46 -7.92
N SER A 89 -13.96 -9.04 -7.13
CA SER A 89 -14.02 -10.44 -6.67
C SER A 89 -14.69 -10.63 -5.31
N TRP A 90 -14.90 -9.54 -4.58
CA TRP A 90 -15.35 -9.59 -3.19
C TRP A 90 -16.71 -10.28 -2.98
N PRO A 91 -17.75 -10.03 -3.79
CA PRO A 91 -19.05 -10.70 -3.62
C PRO A 91 -18.93 -12.23 -3.74
N GLU A 92 -18.19 -12.71 -4.73
CA GLU A 92 -17.97 -14.14 -4.99
C GLU A 92 -17.18 -14.79 -3.85
N GLU A 93 -16.14 -14.12 -3.37
CA GLU A 93 -15.35 -14.55 -2.21
C GLU A 93 -16.21 -14.67 -0.95
N LEU A 94 -17.04 -13.66 -0.65
CA LEU A 94 -17.94 -13.66 0.50
C LEU A 94 -18.96 -14.80 0.44
N VAL A 95 -19.54 -15.05 -0.74
CA VAL A 95 -20.44 -16.18 -0.97
C VAL A 95 -19.71 -17.52 -0.79
N GLY A 96 -18.46 -17.61 -1.25
CA GLY A 96 -17.60 -18.76 -1.04
C GLY A 96 -17.36 -19.05 0.44
N LEU A 97 -17.00 -18.04 1.22
CA LEU A 97 -16.82 -18.14 2.67
C LEU A 97 -18.11 -18.55 3.38
N ALA A 98 -19.25 -17.97 3.01
CA ALA A 98 -20.54 -18.33 3.59
C ALA A 98 -20.90 -19.81 3.34
N ARG A 99 -20.63 -20.33 2.13
CA ARG A 99 -20.80 -21.76 1.82
C ARG A 99 -19.84 -22.63 2.63
N TYR A 100 -18.59 -22.22 2.76
CA TYR A 100 -17.60 -22.93 3.57
C TYR A 100 -18.02 -23.00 5.04
N VAL A 101 -18.49 -21.91 5.63
CA VAL A 101 -19.02 -21.89 7.01
C VAL A 101 -20.16 -22.89 7.17
N ARG A 102 -21.14 -22.89 6.26
CA ARG A 102 -22.22 -23.88 6.28
C ARG A 102 -21.69 -25.31 6.30
N ASP A 103 -20.72 -25.61 5.45
CA ASP A 103 -20.14 -26.96 5.33
C ASP A 103 -19.37 -27.35 6.61
N ARG A 104 -18.68 -26.42 7.28
CA ARG A 104 -18.04 -26.65 8.59
C ARG A 104 -19.06 -26.91 9.70
N VAL A 105 -20.15 -26.16 9.73
CA VAL A 105 -21.25 -26.39 10.69
C VAL A 105 -21.86 -27.78 10.47
N GLN A 106 -22.10 -28.19 9.22
CA GLN A 106 -22.61 -29.52 8.89
C GLN A 106 -21.64 -30.65 9.29
N ALA A 107 -20.34 -30.39 9.17
CA ALA A 107 -19.28 -31.30 9.63
C ALA A 107 -19.07 -31.28 11.15
N GLN A 108 -19.87 -30.51 11.92
CA GLN A 108 -19.73 -30.29 13.36
C GLN A 108 -18.37 -29.69 13.77
N ASP A 109 -17.70 -29.01 12.85
CA ASP A 109 -16.47 -28.26 13.09
C ASP A 109 -16.80 -26.80 13.41
N ALA A 110 -17.34 -26.59 14.61
CA ALA A 110 -17.80 -25.27 15.06
C ALA A 110 -16.64 -24.27 15.26
N ALA A 111 -15.45 -24.75 15.63
CA ALA A 111 -14.30 -23.90 15.86
C ALA A 111 -13.82 -23.25 14.56
N GLU A 112 -13.69 -24.03 13.49
CA GLU A 112 -13.33 -23.50 12.18
C GLU A 112 -14.44 -22.62 11.59
N ALA A 113 -15.71 -23.01 11.76
CA ALA A 113 -16.84 -22.19 11.32
C ALA A 113 -16.82 -20.80 11.98
N LEU A 114 -16.58 -20.73 13.30
CA LEU A 114 -16.47 -19.47 14.02
C LEU A 114 -15.28 -18.63 13.54
N ARG A 115 -14.11 -19.24 13.38
CA ARG A 115 -12.91 -18.55 12.86
C ARG A 115 -13.17 -17.88 11.51
N VAL A 116 -13.88 -18.56 10.61
CA VAL A 116 -14.21 -17.99 9.29
C VAL A 116 -15.28 -16.91 9.39
N LEU A 117 -16.27 -17.05 10.27
CA LEU A 117 -17.25 -15.98 10.53
C LEU A 117 -16.57 -14.71 11.06
N ASP A 118 -15.64 -14.83 12.00
CA ASP A 118 -14.87 -13.70 12.53
C ASP A 118 -14.06 -13.01 11.41
N GLN A 119 -13.46 -13.79 10.51
CA GLN A 119 -12.76 -13.28 9.34
C GLN A 119 -13.70 -12.51 8.40
N MET A 120 -14.91 -13.01 8.15
CA MET A 120 -15.91 -12.33 7.33
C MET A 120 -16.35 -11.00 7.96
N VAL A 121 -16.55 -10.96 9.29
CA VAL A 121 -16.89 -9.72 10.00
C VAL A 121 -15.79 -8.69 9.85
N ALA A 122 -14.53 -9.09 10.08
CA ALA A 122 -13.39 -8.18 9.95
C ALA A 122 -13.25 -7.61 8.52
N ASP A 123 -13.49 -8.44 7.50
CA ASP A 123 -13.44 -8.01 6.11
C ASP A 123 -14.59 -7.04 5.75
N VAL A 124 -15.83 -7.35 6.14
CA VAL A 124 -16.98 -6.44 5.94
C VAL A 124 -16.75 -5.10 6.64
N ASP A 125 -16.22 -5.12 7.87
CA ASP A 125 -15.90 -3.91 8.63
C ASP A 125 -14.82 -3.08 7.94
N TYR A 126 -13.78 -3.73 7.40
CA TYR A 126 -12.77 -3.07 6.59
C TYR A 126 -13.39 -2.38 5.37
N ARG A 127 -14.17 -3.12 4.57
CA ARG A 127 -14.83 -2.61 3.37
C ARG A 127 -15.76 -1.44 3.68
N ARG A 128 -16.51 -1.51 4.79
CA ARG A 128 -17.37 -0.42 5.27
C ARG A 128 -16.58 0.85 5.57
N ARG A 129 -15.42 0.75 6.25
CA ARG A 129 -14.54 1.90 6.51
C ARG A 129 -14.03 2.50 5.20
N THR A 130 -13.59 1.67 4.26
CA THR A 130 -13.11 2.12 2.94
C THR A 130 -14.18 2.90 2.18
N VAL A 131 -15.42 2.39 2.14
CA VAL A 131 -16.54 3.08 1.51
C VAL A 131 -16.85 4.41 2.19
N THR A 132 -16.76 4.47 3.53
CA THR A 132 -16.96 5.71 4.28
C THR A 132 -15.90 6.76 3.91
N LEU A 133 -14.63 6.36 3.80
CA LEU A 133 -13.55 7.25 3.37
C LEU A 133 -13.71 7.70 1.92
N LEU A 134 -14.13 6.81 1.02
CA LEU A 134 -14.42 7.16 -0.37
C LEU A 134 -15.59 8.15 -0.48
N ALA A 135 -16.66 7.97 0.31
CA ALA A 135 -17.78 8.89 0.34
C ALA A 135 -17.37 10.28 0.81
N ALA A 136 -16.56 10.37 1.89
CA ALA A 136 -16.04 11.64 2.40
C ALA A 136 -15.15 12.38 1.39
N GLN A 137 -14.48 11.66 0.48
CA GLN A 137 -13.66 12.28 -0.59
C GLN A 137 -14.49 12.80 -1.77
N GLN A 138 -15.73 12.33 -1.92
CA GLN A 138 -16.64 12.72 -3.01
C GLN A 138 -17.49 13.94 -2.65
N GLU A 139 -17.56 14.32 -1.37
CA GLU A 139 -18.26 15.53 -0.95
C GLU A 139 -17.47 16.78 -1.41
N PRO A 140 -18.10 17.73 -2.13
CA PRO A 140 -17.44 18.97 -2.52
C PRO A 140 -17.06 19.79 -1.26
N PRO A 141 -15.97 20.58 -1.30
CA PRO A 141 -15.66 21.49 -0.21
C PRO A 141 -16.83 22.47 -0.01
N ALA A 142 -17.28 22.58 1.25
CA ALA A 142 -18.34 23.49 1.68
C ALA A 142 -17.96 24.97 1.53
#